data_AF-A0A9D9ILH2-F1
#
_entry.id   AF-A0A9D9ILH2-F1
#
_cell.length_a   1.000
_cell.length_b   1.000
_cell.length_c   1.000
_cell.angle_alpha   90.00
_cell.angle_beta   90.00
_cell.angle_gamma   90.00
#
_symmetry.space_group_name_H-M   'P 1'
#
loop_
_entity.id
_entity.type
_entity.pdbx_description
1 polymer ?
#
loop_
_entity_poly.entity_id
_entity_poly.type
_entity_poly.pdbx_seq_one_letter_code
_entity_poly.pdbx_strand_id
1 'polypeptide(L)'
;MFSFRTTALEEQLDKALMEGKVGCFGTQNCWDIDRQRYMYDIFRERGNLSRIFSPRDTELTPDTNHIEFSAEELDGLDAVVVEIQDVGTRYFNYTVDVFRMMSMLKEMENPPSLYIVDHINPAGRVVEGTMPATSDKNVPKIAHRHGLTLGELANLYHSETGAKYPLHIISALASGSSKQLMPWTIAPASDIPGLFTCDMYSGGGLWNNTNVTPGIGTARPYEYIGAPFIKTAPSELVPVADGVTLRPCSFTPSCGQYAGKQCFGYQILLEPGAEYHSLMHTLQLIHYFNDRYPREFRKGDEFRAKLGDDILYDYIVNKVSWADARDHIKVEEQKWIRKSKKYILYDDSPYRIK
;
A
#
# COMPACT_ATOMS: atom_id res chain seq x y z
N MET A 1 -22.16 -6.59 -12.45
CA MET A 1 -22.53 -5.22 -12.91
C MET A 1 -21.54 -4.24 -12.28
N PHE A 2 -20.98 -3.29 -13.03
CA PHE A 2 -20.07 -2.27 -12.51
C PHE A 2 -20.75 -0.90 -12.51
N SER A 3 -20.57 -0.08 -11.47
CA SER A 3 -20.97 1.33 -11.49
C SER A 3 -19.98 2.22 -10.74
N PHE A 4 -19.65 3.37 -11.32
CA PHE A 4 -18.99 4.47 -10.62
C PHE A 4 -20.02 5.53 -10.24
N ARG A 5 -20.02 5.95 -8.98
CA ARG A 5 -21.09 6.77 -8.38
C ARG A 5 -20.51 8.04 -7.77
N THR A 6 -21.13 9.17 -8.05
CA THR A 6 -20.70 10.50 -7.59
C THR A 6 -21.52 11.04 -6.42
N THR A 7 -22.54 10.30 -5.97
CA THR A 7 -23.32 10.57 -4.77
C THR A 7 -22.69 9.89 -3.56
N ALA A 8 -22.85 10.48 -2.36
CA ALA A 8 -22.26 9.95 -1.13
C ALA A 8 -22.91 8.61 -0.71
N LEU A 9 -22.24 7.85 0.16
CA LEU A 9 -22.72 6.52 0.58
C LEU A 9 -24.10 6.58 1.24
N GLU A 10 -24.33 7.58 2.09
CA GLU A 10 -25.59 7.75 2.82
C GLU A 10 -26.77 8.08 1.91
N GLU A 11 -26.51 8.61 0.71
CA GLU A 11 -27.51 8.98 -0.29
C GLU A 11 -27.81 7.84 -1.27
N GLN A 12 -27.09 6.71 -1.19
CA GLN A 12 -27.36 5.55 -2.03
C GLN A 12 -28.71 4.91 -1.67
N LEU A 13 -29.54 4.68 -2.69
CA LEU A 13 -30.91 4.16 -2.53
C LEU A 13 -31.04 2.66 -2.85
N ASP A 14 -29.92 1.96 -2.99
CA ASP A 14 -29.91 0.53 -3.30
C ASP A 14 -30.58 -0.26 -2.18
N LYS A 15 -31.51 -1.14 -2.56
CA LYS A 15 -32.22 -2.00 -1.62
C LYS A 15 -31.27 -2.80 -0.72
N ALA A 16 -30.14 -3.27 -1.26
CA ALA A 16 -29.13 -3.99 -0.52
C ALA A 16 -28.50 -3.17 0.63
N LEU A 17 -28.36 -1.84 0.45
CA LEU A 17 -27.83 -0.93 1.48
C LEU A 17 -28.91 -0.42 2.45
N MET A 18 -30.15 -0.28 1.97
CA MET A 18 -31.26 0.30 2.75
C MET A 18 -32.00 -0.74 3.60
N GLU A 19 -32.20 -1.94 3.07
CA GLU A 19 -33.04 -2.98 3.68
C GLU A 19 -32.29 -4.30 3.90
N GLY A 20 -31.15 -4.49 3.24
CA GLY A 20 -30.35 -5.72 3.31
C GLY A 20 -29.45 -5.81 4.54
N LYS A 21 -28.88 -6.99 4.77
CA LYS A 21 -27.84 -7.25 5.77
C LYS A 21 -26.50 -6.74 5.28
N VAL A 22 -25.95 -5.74 5.97
CA VAL A 22 -24.71 -5.07 5.55
C VAL A 22 -23.52 -5.51 6.41
N GLY A 23 -22.47 -5.99 5.74
CA GLY A 23 -21.14 -6.13 6.32
C GLY A 23 -20.30 -4.89 6.03
N CYS A 24 -19.57 -4.39 7.01
CA CYS A 24 -18.69 -3.22 6.87
C CYS A 24 -17.24 -3.62 7.06
N PHE A 25 -16.37 -3.22 6.14
CA PHE A 25 -14.95 -3.48 6.17
C PHE A 25 -14.21 -2.13 6.28
N GLY A 26 -13.51 -1.90 7.38
CA GLY A 26 -12.94 -0.59 7.66
C GLY A 26 -12.08 -0.59 8.92
N THR A 27 -11.29 0.46 9.09
CA THR A 27 -10.47 0.67 10.29
C THR A 27 -10.64 2.09 10.83
N GLN A 28 -9.92 2.40 11.91
CA GLN A 28 -9.92 3.76 12.49
C GLN A 28 -9.45 4.85 11.52
N ASN A 29 -8.69 4.50 10.47
CA ASN A 29 -8.18 5.47 9.50
C ASN A 29 -9.24 6.04 8.54
N CYS A 30 -10.49 5.62 8.68
CA CYS A 30 -11.62 6.05 7.88
C CYS A 30 -12.73 6.77 8.68
N TRP A 31 -12.35 7.50 9.73
CA TRP A 31 -13.29 8.34 10.46
C TRP A 31 -13.68 9.58 9.63
N ASP A 32 -14.98 9.76 9.37
CA ASP A 32 -15.49 10.97 8.72
C ASP A 32 -15.48 12.13 9.72
N ILE A 33 -14.52 13.05 9.57
CA ILE A 33 -14.35 14.20 10.46
C ILE A 33 -15.53 15.18 10.36
N ASP A 34 -16.09 15.36 9.16
CA ASP A 34 -17.19 16.31 8.96
C ASP A 34 -18.46 15.85 9.67
N ARG A 35 -18.70 14.53 9.67
CA ARG A 35 -19.89 13.91 10.28
C ARG A 35 -19.64 13.33 11.66
N GLN A 36 -18.39 13.29 12.12
CA GLN A 36 -17.96 12.71 13.39
C GLN A 36 -18.50 11.29 13.61
N ARG A 37 -18.31 10.42 12.61
CA ARG A 37 -18.73 9.01 12.67
C ARG A 37 -17.89 8.14 11.74
N TYR A 38 -17.96 6.83 11.94
CA TYR A 38 -17.48 5.85 10.96
C TYR A 38 -18.57 5.49 9.95
N MET A 39 -18.18 4.99 8.77
CA MET A 39 -19.14 4.50 7.77
C MET A 39 -20.09 3.44 8.33
N TYR A 40 -19.62 2.53 9.19
CA TYR A 40 -20.49 1.50 9.76
C TYR A 40 -21.59 2.05 10.69
N ASP A 41 -21.46 3.29 11.19
CA ASP A 41 -22.49 3.93 12.02
C ASP A 41 -23.75 4.23 11.20
N ILE A 42 -23.63 4.47 9.90
CA ILE A 42 -24.77 4.64 8.96
C ILE A 42 -25.70 3.43 9.03
N PHE A 43 -25.12 2.22 8.96
CA PHE A 43 -25.88 0.97 8.95
C PHE A 43 -26.31 0.56 10.35
N ARG A 44 -25.58 0.97 11.39
CA ARG A 44 -26.01 0.79 12.78
C ARG A 44 -27.27 1.59 13.07
N GLU A 45 -27.31 2.86 12.66
CA GLU A 45 -28.47 3.75 12.82
C GLU A 45 -29.70 3.25 12.04
N ARG A 46 -29.47 2.66 10.85
CA ARG A 46 -30.52 2.02 10.04
C ARG A 46 -31.01 0.68 10.62
N GLY A 47 -30.29 0.11 11.58
CA GLY A 47 -30.63 -1.18 12.19
C GLY A 47 -30.36 -2.40 11.30
N ASN A 48 -29.55 -2.26 10.24
CA ASN A 48 -29.27 -3.32 9.27
C ASN A 48 -27.78 -3.71 9.16
N LEU A 49 -26.93 -3.15 10.03
CA LEU A 49 -25.55 -3.61 10.22
C LEU A 49 -25.52 -5.03 10.78
N SER A 50 -24.99 -5.96 10.00
CA SER A 50 -24.83 -7.36 10.39
C SER A 50 -23.45 -7.62 11.01
N ARG A 51 -22.40 -7.01 10.45
CA ARG A 51 -21.02 -7.33 10.83
C ARG A 51 -20.04 -6.19 10.55
N ILE A 52 -19.00 -6.09 11.38
CA ILE A 52 -17.83 -5.24 11.15
C ILE A 52 -16.60 -6.14 11.02
N PHE A 53 -15.87 -5.97 9.93
CA PHE A 53 -14.57 -6.56 9.64
C PHE A 53 -13.51 -5.49 9.87
N SER A 54 -12.89 -5.53 11.05
CA SER A 54 -11.82 -4.63 11.48
C SER A 54 -10.79 -5.46 12.26
N PRO A 55 -9.49 -5.11 12.23
CA PRO A 55 -8.50 -5.74 13.11
C PRO A 55 -8.96 -5.60 14.56
N ARG A 56 -9.00 -6.71 15.32
CA ARG A 56 -9.57 -6.74 16.68
C ARG A 56 -8.69 -6.04 17.74
N ASP A 57 -7.39 -5.90 17.47
CA ASP A 57 -6.37 -5.43 18.43
C ASP A 57 -5.59 -4.20 17.90
N THR A 58 -6.33 -3.13 17.65
CA THR A 58 -5.93 -1.84 17.08
C THR A 58 -4.63 -1.22 17.62
N GLU A 59 -3.53 -1.52 16.94
CA GLU A 59 -2.54 -0.57 16.41
C GLU A 59 -1.90 -1.27 15.22
N LEU A 60 -2.00 -0.74 14.00
CA LEU A 60 -1.36 -1.39 12.85
C LEU A 60 0.14 -1.09 12.92
N THR A 61 0.93 -2.07 13.30
CA THR A 61 2.39 -2.08 13.27
C THR A 61 2.83 -3.05 12.17
N PRO A 62 4.07 -2.96 11.68
CA PRO A 62 4.73 -4.12 11.08
C PRO A 62 4.57 -5.28 12.06
N ASP A 63 4.04 -6.41 11.60
CA ASP A 63 3.63 -7.61 12.37
C ASP A 63 2.17 -7.66 12.86
N THR A 64 1.31 -6.70 12.50
CA THR A 64 -0.12 -6.75 12.85
C THR A 64 -1.01 -7.32 11.75
N ASN A 65 -2.12 -7.91 12.20
CA ASN A 65 -2.98 -8.84 11.46
C ASN A 65 -3.58 -8.24 10.19
N HIS A 66 -3.62 -9.06 9.14
CA HIS A 66 -4.58 -8.91 8.04
C HIS A 66 -5.99 -8.78 8.60
N ILE A 67 -6.86 -8.07 7.89
CA ILE A 67 -8.28 -8.13 8.22
C ILE A 67 -8.75 -9.54 7.90
N GLU A 68 -9.06 -10.32 8.94
CA GLU A 68 -9.53 -11.69 8.80
C GLU A 68 -11.02 -11.70 8.43
N PHE A 69 -11.34 -12.49 7.41
CA PHE A 69 -12.70 -12.79 6.98
C PHE A 69 -12.75 -14.22 6.44
N SER A 70 -13.86 -14.91 6.66
CA SER A 70 -14.12 -16.23 6.06
C SER A 70 -15.33 -16.20 5.11
N ALA A 71 -15.47 -17.23 4.26
CA ALA A 71 -16.58 -17.30 3.31
C ALA A 71 -17.93 -17.39 4.06
N GLU A 72 -17.93 -18.10 5.19
CA GLU A 72 -19.08 -18.23 6.09
C GLU A 72 -19.49 -16.90 6.71
N GLU A 73 -18.55 -15.99 6.94
CA GLU A 73 -18.82 -14.67 7.53
C GLU A 73 -19.36 -13.68 6.51
N LEU A 74 -19.09 -13.91 5.22
CA LEU A 74 -19.61 -13.15 4.08
C LEU A 74 -20.96 -13.70 3.58
N ASP A 75 -21.25 -14.97 3.88
CA ASP A 75 -22.48 -15.64 3.44
C ASP A 75 -23.74 -15.02 4.05
N GLY A 76 -24.79 -14.92 3.23
CA GLY A 76 -26.07 -14.33 3.61
C GLY A 76 -26.05 -12.80 3.85
N LEU A 77 -24.95 -12.11 3.58
CA LEU A 77 -24.93 -10.65 3.46
C LEU A 77 -25.53 -10.23 2.11
N ASP A 78 -26.26 -9.11 2.09
CA ASP A 78 -26.77 -8.50 0.85
C ASP A 78 -25.77 -7.49 0.26
N ALA A 79 -25.01 -6.83 1.14
CA ALA A 79 -23.96 -5.89 0.76
C ALA A 79 -22.73 -5.98 1.68
N VAL A 80 -21.57 -5.75 1.08
CA VAL A 80 -20.31 -5.49 1.79
C VAL A 80 -19.84 -4.10 1.39
N VAL A 81 -19.60 -3.23 2.37
CA VAL A 81 -19.10 -1.87 2.14
C VAL A 81 -17.69 -1.75 2.72
N VAL A 82 -16.74 -1.38 1.86
CA VAL A 82 -15.33 -1.20 2.19
C VAL A 82 -15.02 0.29 2.23
N GLU A 83 -14.46 0.76 3.33
CA GLU A 83 -13.89 2.10 3.46
C GLU A 83 -12.57 1.98 4.23
N ILE A 84 -11.46 2.08 3.49
CA ILE A 84 -10.10 2.01 4.03
C ILE A 84 -9.17 2.94 3.23
N GLN A 85 -8.35 3.71 3.96
CA GLN A 85 -7.25 4.47 3.38
C GLN A 85 -5.98 3.61 3.26
N ASP A 86 -5.62 3.24 2.03
CA ASP A 86 -4.34 2.56 1.72
C ASP A 86 -3.19 3.56 1.54
N VAL A 87 -1.95 3.06 1.46
CA VAL A 87 -0.70 3.83 1.27
C VAL A 87 -0.21 3.86 -0.18
N GLY A 88 -0.89 3.18 -1.12
CA GLY A 88 -0.53 3.24 -2.54
C GLY A 88 0.63 2.33 -2.96
N THR A 89 0.90 1.30 -2.17
CA THR A 89 1.99 0.35 -2.41
C THR A 89 1.50 -1.10 -2.35
N ARG A 90 1.94 -1.94 -3.29
CA ARG A 90 1.47 -3.33 -3.50
C ARG A 90 1.43 -4.19 -2.24
N TYR A 91 2.45 -4.09 -1.40
CA TYR A 91 2.65 -4.97 -0.25
C TYR A 91 2.20 -4.34 1.07
N PHE A 92 1.37 -3.30 1.01
CA PHE A 92 0.60 -2.88 2.18
C PHE A 92 -0.64 -3.75 2.31
N ASN A 93 -0.98 -4.13 3.55
CA ASN A 93 -1.91 -5.22 3.82
C ASN A 93 -3.31 -4.99 3.24
N TYR A 94 -3.82 -3.75 3.27
CA TYR A 94 -5.19 -3.46 2.85
C TYR A 94 -5.48 -3.75 1.38
N THR A 95 -4.57 -3.39 0.48
CA THR A 95 -4.71 -3.71 -0.95
C THR A 95 -4.77 -5.22 -1.18
N VAL A 96 -4.00 -5.99 -0.40
CA VAL A 96 -4.02 -7.45 -0.43
C VAL A 96 -5.31 -8.01 0.17
N ASP A 97 -5.79 -7.46 1.29
CA ASP A 97 -6.99 -7.92 1.99
C ASP A 97 -8.25 -7.69 1.15
N VAL A 98 -8.38 -6.52 0.53
CA VAL A 98 -9.50 -6.23 -0.38
C VAL A 98 -9.45 -7.17 -1.60
N PHE A 99 -8.26 -7.41 -2.18
CA PHE A 99 -8.12 -8.35 -3.28
C PHE A 99 -8.49 -9.79 -2.89
N ARG A 100 -8.11 -10.23 -1.68
CA ARG A 100 -8.50 -11.54 -1.12
C ARG A 100 -10.01 -11.64 -0.94
N MET A 101 -10.65 -10.63 -0.35
CA MET A 101 -12.10 -10.58 -0.18
C MET A 101 -12.80 -10.65 -1.54
N MET A 102 -12.36 -9.85 -2.52
CA MET A 102 -12.88 -9.88 -3.87
C MET A 102 -12.73 -11.25 -4.56
N SER A 103 -11.63 -11.95 -4.28
CA SER A 103 -11.39 -13.31 -4.77
C SER A 103 -12.32 -14.32 -4.10
N MET A 104 -12.64 -14.16 -2.81
CA MET A 104 -13.61 -15.01 -2.11
C MET A 104 -15.03 -14.77 -2.62
N LEU A 105 -15.45 -13.51 -2.76
CA LEU A 105 -16.75 -13.14 -3.33
C LEU A 105 -16.96 -13.72 -4.75
N LYS A 106 -15.89 -13.87 -5.52
CA LYS A 106 -15.98 -14.44 -6.87
C LYS A 106 -16.40 -15.92 -6.85
N GLU A 107 -15.93 -16.67 -5.86
CA GLU A 107 -16.14 -18.13 -5.77
C GLU A 107 -17.44 -18.49 -5.03
N MET A 108 -18.14 -17.52 -4.46
CA MET A 108 -19.44 -17.72 -3.80
C MET A 108 -20.57 -17.91 -4.82
N GLU A 109 -21.56 -18.72 -4.46
CA GLU A 109 -22.76 -18.92 -5.27
C GLU A 109 -23.67 -17.68 -5.26
N ASN A 110 -23.87 -17.08 -4.09
CA ASN A 110 -24.70 -15.89 -3.88
C ASN A 110 -23.89 -14.76 -3.22
N PRO A 111 -22.93 -14.15 -3.93
CA PRO A 111 -22.10 -13.11 -3.35
C PRO A 111 -22.89 -11.83 -3.06
N PRO A 112 -22.61 -11.14 -1.94
CA PRO A 112 -23.13 -9.79 -1.68
C PRO A 112 -22.70 -8.79 -2.76
N SER A 113 -23.44 -7.70 -2.87
CA SER A 113 -23.00 -6.53 -3.64
C SER A 113 -21.83 -5.85 -2.95
N LEU A 114 -20.74 -5.60 -3.67
CA LEU A 114 -19.55 -4.95 -3.13
C LEU A 114 -19.59 -3.45 -3.40
N TYR A 115 -19.43 -2.65 -2.35
CA TYR A 115 -19.32 -1.20 -2.40
C TYR A 115 -17.94 -0.79 -1.89
N ILE A 116 -17.21 0.02 -2.67
CA ILE A 116 -15.96 0.65 -2.25
C ILE A 116 -16.23 2.14 -2.08
N VAL A 117 -16.10 2.65 -0.87
CA VAL A 117 -15.98 4.08 -0.60
C VAL A 117 -14.53 4.45 -0.87
N ASP A 118 -14.30 5.15 -1.98
CA ASP A 118 -12.96 5.38 -2.49
C ASP A 118 -12.29 6.59 -1.83
N HIS A 119 -10.96 6.57 -1.81
CA HIS A 119 -10.15 7.66 -1.31
C HIS A 119 -9.00 7.97 -2.27
N ILE A 120 -8.51 9.21 -2.24
CA ILE A 120 -7.33 9.61 -2.99
C ILE A 120 -6.12 8.77 -2.51
N ASN A 121 -5.32 8.30 -3.46
CA ASN A 121 -4.09 7.58 -3.14
C ASN A 121 -3.06 8.56 -2.54
N PRO A 122 -2.57 8.36 -1.30
CA PRO A 122 -1.63 9.26 -0.64
C PRO A 122 -0.25 9.24 -1.27
N ALA A 123 0.13 8.15 -1.95
CA ALA A 123 1.32 8.08 -2.79
C ALA A 123 1.06 8.65 -4.21
N GLY A 124 -0.07 9.31 -4.43
CA GLY A 124 -0.40 10.01 -5.68
C GLY A 124 -0.49 9.09 -6.89
N ARG A 125 -0.15 9.64 -8.07
CA ARG A 125 -0.23 8.98 -9.37
C ARG A 125 1.11 8.44 -9.88
N VAL A 126 2.16 8.54 -9.06
CA VAL A 126 3.48 8.01 -9.42
C VAL A 126 3.44 6.49 -9.46
N VAL A 127 4.06 5.93 -10.50
CA VAL A 127 4.28 4.51 -10.71
C VAL A 127 5.74 4.20 -10.50
N GLU A 128 6.01 3.12 -9.76
CA GLU A 128 7.36 2.62 -9.53
C GLU A 128 7.40 1.10 -9.67
N GLY A 129 8.43 0.61 -10.36
CA GLY A 129 8.79 -0.80 -10.39
C GLY A 129 7.89 -1.69 -11.26
N THR A 130 7.92 -2.97 -10.94
CA THR A 130 7.36 -4.02 -11.79
C THR A 130 6.14 -4.69 -11.16
N MET A 131 5.31 -5.33 -11.99
CA MET A 131 4.29 -6.26 -11.52
C MET A 131 4.96 -7.57 -11.06
N PRO A 132 4.44 -8.26 -10.03
CA PRO A 132 5.08 -9.46 -9.52
C PRO A 132 4.98 -10.61 -10.54
N ALA A 133 6.12 -11.27 -10.81
CA ALA A 133 6.24 -12.49 -11.59
C ALA A 133 5.90 -13.73 -10.74
N THR A 134 4.64 -13.83 -10.29
CA THR A 134 4.17 -14.92 -9.44
C THR A 134 2.97 -15.67 -10.04
N SER A 135 2.93 -16.98 -9.78
CA SER A 135 1.77 -17.84 -10.04
C SER A 135 0.77 -17.84 -8.89
N ASP A 136 1.10 -17.24 -7.74
CA ASP A 136 0.18 -17.13 -6.62
C ASP A 136 -1.00 -16.25 -6.99
N LYS A 137 -2.19 -16.86 -7.00
CA LYS A 137 -3.46 -16.21 -7.32
C LYS A 137 -3.88 -15.18 -6.26
N ASN A 138 -3.29 -15.23 -5.06
CA ASN A 138 -3.62 -14.34 -3.95
C ASN A 138 -2.75 -13.07 -3.92
N VAL A 139 -1.75 -12.96 -4.81
CA VAL A 139 -0.89 -11.78 -4.89
C VAL A 139 -1.42 -10.82 -5.96
N PRO A 140 -1.76 -9.57 -5.61
CA PRO A 140 -2.18 -8.57 -6.60
C PRO A 140 -1.10 -8.33 -7.66
N LYS A 141 -1.47 -8.50 -8.94
CA LYS A 141 -0.57 -8.29 -10.09
C LYS A 141 -0.49 -6.82 -10.50
N ILE A 142 0.00 -6.00 -9.57
CA ILE A 142 0.14 -4.54 -9.69
C ILE A 142 1.59 -4.10 -9.48
N ALA A 143 1.96 -2.92 -9.97
CA ALA A 143 3.31 -2.35 -9.77
C ALA A 143 3.59 -2.08 -8.27
N HIS A 144 4.86 -1.90 -7.89
CA HIS A 144 5.24 -1.70 -6.49
C HIS A 144 4.56 -0.46 -5.90
N ARG A 145 4.73 0.70 -6.56
CA ARG A 145 3.85 1.87 -6.40
C ARG A 145 2.93 1.90 -7.62
N HIS A 146 1.62 1.78 -7.40
CA HIS A 146 0.70 1.49 -8.51
C HIS A 146 0.02 2.73 -9.11
N GLY A 147 -0.01 3.87 -8.39
CA GLY A 147 -0.61 5.11 -8.89
C GLY A 147 -2.14 5.10 -9.04
N LEU A 148 -2.81 4.10 -8.46
CA LEU A 148 -4.27 3.91 -8.50
C LEU A 148 -4.88 4.07 -7.11
N THR A 149 -6.11 4.56 -7.04
CA THR A 149 -6.96 4.52 -5.85
C THR A 149 -7.44 3.09 -5.56
N LEU A 150 -7.99 2.83 -4.37
CA LEU A 150 -8.51 1.51 -4.02
C LEU A 150 -9.71 1.13 -4.91
N GLY A 151 -10.56 2.10 -5.25
CA GLY A 151 -11.65 1.91 -6.21
C GLY A 151 -11.13 1.51 -7.59
N GLU A 152 -10.15 2.24 -8.15
CA GLU A 152 -9.56 1.87 -9.44
C GLU A 152 -8.88 0.49 -9.41
N LEU A 153 -8.25 0.11 -8.29
CA LEU A 153 -7.73 -1.24 -8.08
C LEU A 153 -8.86 -2.28 -8.06
N ALA A 154 -9.96 -2.04 -7.35
CA ALA A 154 -11.13 -2.93 -7.34
C ALA A 154 -11.73 -3.08 -8.74
N ASN A 155 -11.84 -1.99 -9.53
CA ASN A 155 -12.27 -2.05 -10.91
C ASN A 155 -11.34 -2.94 -11.76
N LEU A 156 -10.02 -2.78 -11.60
CA LEU A 156 -9.02 -3.64 -12.24
C LEU A 156 -9.21 -5.11 -11.82
N TYR A 157 -9.28 -5.41 -10.54
CA TYR A 157 -9.43 -6.79 -10.04
C TYR A 157 -10.72 -7.44 -10.51
N HIS A 158 -11.83 -6.71 -10.47
CA HIS A 158 -13.13 -7.18 -10.96
C HIS A 158 -13.05 -7.59 -12.43
N SER A 159 -12.41 -6.76 -13.26
CA SER A 159 -12.21 -7.03 -14.68
C SER A 159 -11.26 -8.20 -14.94
N GLU A 160 -10.10 -8.25 -14.27
CA GLU A 160 -9.07 -9.27 -14.54
C GLU A 160 -9.46 -10.65 -14.01
N THR A 161 -10.17 -10.71 -12.89
CA THR A 161 -10.62 -11.98 -12.31
C THR A 161 -11.88 -12.53 -12.99
N GLY A 162 -12.56 -11.71 -13.80
CA GLY A 162 -13.82 -12.06 -14.45
C GLY A 162 -15.01 -12.12 -13.48
N ALA A 163 -14.91 -11.43 -12.35
CA ALA A 163 -15.93 -11.40 -11.30
C ALA A 163 -17.31 -10.96 -11.85
N LYS A 164 -18.38 -11.54 -11.30
CA LYS A 164 -19.76 -11.31 -11.76
C LYS A 164 -20.64 -10.59 -10.75
N TYR A 165 -20.26 -10.60 -9.47
CA TYR A 165 -20.99 -9.86 -8.43
C TYR A 165 -21.06 -8.36 -8.75
N PRO A 166 -22.10 -7.66 -8.26
CA PRO A 166 -22.20 -6.21 -8.39
C PRO A 166 -21.02 -5.52 -7.69
N LEU A 167 -20.31 -4.66 -8.41
CA LEU A 167 -19.27 -3.80 -7.87
C LEU A 167 -19.70 -2.35 -8.07
N HIS A 168 -19.73 -1.61 -6.98
CA HIS A 168 -20.09 -0.21 -6.94
C HIS A 168 -18.94 0.57 -6.29
N ILE A 169 -18.43 1.57 -7.00
CA ILE A 169 -17.40 2.47 -6.47
C ILE A 169 -18.05 3.82 -6.23
N ILE A 170 -17.98 4.28 -4.99
CA ILE A 170 -18.40 5.61 -4.57
C ILE A 170 -17.18 6.51 -4.65
N SER A 171 -17.26 7.54 -5.48
CA SER A 171 -16.16 8.44 -5.78
C SER A 171 -15.58 9.08 -4.51
N ALA A 172 -14.25 9.20 -4.47
CA ALA A 172 -13.54 9.99 -3.46
C ALA A 172 -13.95 11.47 -3.45
N LEU A 173 -14.64 11.94 -4.49
CA LEU A 173 -15.16 13.30 -4.63
C LEU A 173 -16.64 13.42 -4.22
N ALA A 174 -17.28 12.33 -3.81
CA ALA A 174 -18.69 12.31 -3.46
C ALA A 174 -19.00 13.05 -2.14
N SER A 175 -18.00 13.28 -1.28
CA SER A 175 -18.12 14.05 -0.04
C SER A 175 -16.97 15.05 0.13
N GLY A 176 -17.22 16.14 0.87
CA GLY A 176 -16.22 17.15 1.17
C GLY A 176 -15.05 16.62 2.01
N SER A 177 -15.34 15.82 3.04
CA SER A 177 -14.36 15.21 3.94
C SER A 177 -13.37 14.29 3.20
N SER A 178 -13.85 13.42 2.31
CA SER A 178 -13.01 12.51 1.52
C SER A 178 -12.00 13.25 0.65
N LYS A 179 -12.35 14.44 0.17
CA LYS A 179 -11.49 15.29 -0.66
C LYS A 179 -10.45 16.07 0.15
N GLN A 180 -10.81 16.53 1.35
CA GLN A 180 -10.03 17.55 2.07
C GLN A 180 -9.19 16.98 3.23
N LEU A 181 -9.62 15.88 3.85
CA LEU A 181 -9.07 15.45 5.15
C LEU A 181 -8.55 14.00 5.17
N MET A 182 -9.13 13.10 4.36
CA MET A 182 -8.93 11.65 4.54
C MET A 182 -7.56 11.04 4.18
N PRO A 183 -6.75 11.60 3.26
CA PRO A 183 -5.34 11.18 3.18
C PRO A 183 -4.49 11.66 4.37
N TRP A 184 -4.95 12.66 5.13
CA TRP A 184 -4.06 13.59 5.83
C TRP A 184 -4.11 13.50 7.35
N THR A 185 -5.20 13.00 7.95
CA THR A 185 -5.48 13.21 9.39
C THR A 185 -5.28 11.98 10.27
N ILE A 186 -5.47 10.77 9.75
CA ILE A 186 -5.40 9.54 10.54
C ILE A 186 -4.45 8.57 9.88
N ALA A 187 -3.37 8.25 10.59
CA ALA A 187 -2.33 7.36 10.09
C ALA A 187 -2.92 5.96 9.77
N PRO A 188 -2.65 5.40 8.58
CA PRO A 188 -3.10 4.06 8.24
C PRO A 188 -2.38 2.98 9.05
N ALA A 189 -1.18 3.27 9.54
CA ALA A 189 -0.41 2.43 10.44
C ALA A 189 0.55 3.29 11.29
N SER A 190 0.97 2.77 12.44
CA SER A 190 1.88 3.42 13.40
C SER A 190 3.25 3.74 12.78
N ASP A 191 3.70 2.94 11.82
CA ASP A 191 4.93 3.12 11.05
C ASP A 191 4.73 3.96 9.79
N ILE A 192 3.51 4.39 9.50
CA ILE A 192 3.14 5.33 8.43
C ILE A 192 2.52 6.60 9.05
N PRO A 193 3.28 7.36 9.86
CA PRO A 193 2.74 8.48 10.65
C PRO A 193 2.35 9.70 9.80
N GLY A 194 2.75 9.75 8.53
CA GLY A 194 2.40 10.84 7.64
C GLY A 194 2.63 10.53 6.17
N LEU A 195 2.20 11.44 5.31
CA LEU A 195 2.22 11.26 3.86
C LEU A 195 3.61 11.15 3.26
N PHE A 196 4.58 11.83 3.86
CA PHE A 196 5.98 11.69 3.45
C PHE A 196 6.43 10.22 3.47
N THR A 197 5.87 9.40 4.37
CA THR A 197 6.17 7.98 4.44
C THR A 197 5.62 7.23 3.22
N CYS A 198 4.47 7.64 2.67
CA CYS A 198 3.90 7.02 1.47
C CYS A 198 4.81 7.18 0.24
N ASP A 199 5.52 8.32 0.12
CA ASP A 199 6.54 8.53 -0.92
C ASP A 199 7.77 7.64 -0.74
N MET A 200 8.08 7.26 0.50
CA MET A 200 9.21 6.40 0.84
C MET A 200 8.86 4.91 0.78
N TYR A 201 7.59 4.54 0.99
CA TYR A 201 7.23 3.17 1.33
C TYR A 201 7.37 2.16 0.19
N SER A 202 7.23 2.58 -1.08
CA SER A 202 7.32 1.69 -2.25
C SER A 202 8.67 0.98 -2.42
N GLY A 203 9.76 1.61 -1.99
CA GLY A 203 11.06 0.98 -1.76
C GLY A 203 11.27 0.61 -0.30
N GLY A 204 10.92 1.52 0.61
CA GLY A 204 11.18 1.42 2.04
C GLY A 204 10.62 0.16 2.69
N GLY A 205 9.48 -0.34 2.25
CA GLY A 205 8.90 -1.57 2.78
C GLY A 205 9.73 -2.83 2.49
N LEU A 206 10.67 -2.81 1.53
CA LEU A 206 11.60 -3.91 1.32
C LEU A 206 12.56 -4.12 2.50
N TRP A 207 12.89 -3.05 3.25
CA TRP A 207 13.75 -3.13 4.43
C TRP A 207 13.14 -4.01 5.52
N ASN A 208 11.81 -4.08 5.61
CA ASN A 208 11.10 -4.95 6.58
C ASN A 208 11.47 -6.44 6.42
N ASN A 209 12.04 -6.84 5.27
CA ASN A 209 12.51 -8.19 5.01
C ASN A 209 14.04 -8.29 4.96
N THR A 210 14.73 -7.41 5.70
CA THR A 210 16.18 -7.41 5.87
C THR A 210 16.55 -7.18 7.34
N ASN A 211 17.81 -7.45 7.70
CA ASN A 211 18.30 -7.07 9.02
C ASN A 211 18.83 -5.62 9.10
N VAL A 212 18.43 -4.75 8.17
CA VAL A 212 18.60 -3.29 8.27
C VAL A 212 17.23 -2.71 8.60
N THR A 213 17.11 -2.01 9.72
CA THR A 213 15.84 -1.40 10.12
C THR A 213 15.56 -0.16 9.28
N PRO A 214 14.31 0.05 8.80
CA PRO A 214 13.88 1.31 8.20
C PRO A 214 13.47 2.34 9.28
N GLY A 215 14.02 2.28 10.48
CA GLY A 215 13.75 3.29 11.51
C GLY A 215 12.34 3.28 12.07
N ILE A 216 11.59 2.17 11.95
CA ILE A 216 10.39 1.93 12.75
C ILE A 216 10.75 2.06 14.23
N GLY A 217 9.89 2.70 15.03
CA GLY A 217 10.20 3.07 16.42
C GLY A 217 11.00 4.37 16.57
N THR A 218 11.09 5.17 15.51
CA THR A 218 11.59 6.55 15.57
C THR A 218 10.50 7.52 15.13
N ALA A 219 10.76 8.83 15.22
CA ALA A 219 9.84 9.85 14.71
C ALA A 219 9.82 9.96 13.16
N ARG A 220 10.67 9.21 12.46
CA ARG A 220 10.90 9.32 11.01
C ARG A 220 11.10 7.94 10.36
N PRO A 221 10.13 7.02 10.47
CA PRO A 221 10.22 5.72 9.82
C PRO A 221 10.32 5.89 8.29
N TYR A 222 11.06 4.98 7.67
CA TYR A 222 11.40 4.93 6.24
C TYR A 222 12.27 6.08 5.71
N GLU A 223 12.43 7.19 6.45
CA GLU A 223 13.50 8.16 6.19
C GLU A 223 14.84 7.66 6.76
N TYR A 224 14.83 7.00 7.93
CA TYR A 224 16.02 6.38 8.50
C TYR A 224 16.20 4.95 8.01
N ILE A 225 17.44 4.59 7.68
CA ILE A 225 17.85 3.22 7.42
C ILE A 225 19.14 2.91 8.18
N GLY A 226 19.21 1.79 8.88
CA GLY A 226 20.40 1.50 9.68
C GLY A 226 20.39 0.15 10.40
N ALA A 227 21.50 -0.16 11.05
CA ALA A 227 21.70 -1.35 11.86
C ALA A 227 22.89 -1.14 12.80
N PRO A 228 23.01 -1.91 13.90
CA PRO A 228 24.15 -1.78 14.82
C PRO A 228 25.52 -2.06 14.18
N PHE A 229 25.57 -2.87 13.11
CA PHE A 229 26.81 -3.27 12.45
C PHE A 229 27.29 -2.26 11.37
N ILE A 230 26.46 -1.30 10.99
CA ILE A 230 26.78 -0.37 9.91
C ILE A 230 27.85 0.63 10.37
N LYS A 231 28.84 0.86 9.50
CA LYS A 231 29.82 1.93 9.59
C LYS A 231 29.58 2.89 8.43
N THR A 232 29.13 4.10 8.73
CA THR A 232 28.81 5.10 7.70
C THR A 232 30.05 5.46 6.88
N ALA A 233 29.86 5.58 5.57
CA ALA A 233 30.86 6.03 4.63
C ALA A 233 30.57 7.49 4.22
N PRO A 234 31.57 8.21 3.67
CA PRO A 234 31.33 9.45 2.95
C PRO A 234 30.25 9.28 1.87
N SER A 235 29.44 10.31 1.64
CA SER A 235 28.28 10.26 0.72
C SER A 235 28.67 9.90 -0.71
N GLU A 236 29.91 10.17 -1.14
CA GLU A 236 30.41 9.83 -2.48
C GLU A 236 30.54 8.32 -2.72
N LEU A 237 30.54 7.51 -1.65
CA LEU A 237 30.68 6.06 -1.71
C LEU A 237 29.35 5.32 -1.55
N VAL A 238 28.25 6.04 -1.36
CA VAL A 238 26.92 5.47 -1.15
C VAL A 238 26.05 5.89 -2.33
N PRO A 239 25.19 5.00 -2.87
CA PRO A 239 24.23 5.40 -3.87
C PRO A 239 23.32 6.52 -3.32
N VAL A 240 23.17 7.59 -4.09
CA VAL A 240 22.29 8.73 -3.79
C VAL A 240 21.47 9.02 -5.04
N ALA A 241 20.15 9.11 -4.89
CA ALA A 241 19.24 9.50 -5.96
C ALA A 241 19.25 11.01 -6.22
N ASP A 242 18.82 11.42 -7.41
CA ASP A 242 18.67 12.84 -7.74
C ASP A 242 17.67 13.52 -6.80
N GLY A 243 17.97 14.75 -6.36
CA GLY A 243 17.14 15.49 -5.40
C GLY A 243 17.12 14.93 -3.98
N VAL A 244 18.06 14.03 -3.65
CA VAL A 244 18.19 13.41 -2.33
C VAL A 244 19.53 13.77 -1.70
N THR A 245 19.49 14.19 -0.43
CA THR A 245 20.67 14.23 0.43
C THR A 245 20.66 13.03 1.38
N LEU A 246 21.73 12.24 1.35
CA LEU A 246 21.89 11.12 2.28
C LEU A 246 22.79 11.52 3.45
N ARG A 247 22.18 11.73 4.63
CA ARG A 247 22.90 12.21 5.83
C ARG A 247 23.29 11.03 6.74
N PRO A 248 24.58 10.79 7.04
CA PRO A 248 24.96 9.79 8.03
C PRO A 248 24.40 10.14 9.41
N CYS A 249 23.86 9.16 10.12
CA CYS A 249 23.26 9.36 11.44
C CYS A 249 23.36 8.12 12.33
N SER A 250 23.10 8.33 13.63
CA SER A 250 22.79 7.25 14.57
C SER A 250 21.43 7.51 15.21
N PHE A 251 20.69 6.44 15.49
CA PHE A 251 19.37 6.50 16.12
C PHE A 251 19.14 5.22 16.93
N THR A 252 18.23 5.28 17.91
CA THR A 252 17.84 4.13 18.73
C THR A 252 16.33 3.95 18.61
N PRO A 253 15.85 2.91 17.91
CA PRO A 253 14.42 2.58 17.86
C PRO A 253 13.83 2.35 19.25
N SER A 254 12.63 2.85 19.50
CA SER A 254 11.85 2.57 20.72
C SER A 254 11.12 1.22 20.68
N CYS A 255 10.77 0.75 19.48
CA CYS A 255 10.09 -0.51 19.22
C CYS A 255 10.59 -1.16 17.92
N GLY A 256 10.05 -2.33 17.58
CA GLY A 256 10.40 -3.05 16.36
C GLY A 256 11.83 -3.59 16.32
N GLN A 257 12.36 -3.78 15.12
CA GLN A 257 13.71 -4.30 14.91
C GLN A 257 14.76 -3.36 15.54
N TYR A 258 15.60 -3.94 16.40
CA TYR A 258 16.63 -3.22 17.18
C TYR A 258 16.08 -2.25 18.26
N ALA A 259 14.87 -2.48 18.78
CA ALA A 259 14.36 -1.74 19.94
C ALA A 259 15.41 -1.66 21.09
N GLY A 260 15.66 -0.44 21.56
CA GLY A 260 16.63 -0.14 22.62
C GLY A 260 18.11 -0.30 22.24
N LYS A 261 18.43 -0.63 20.98
CA LYS A 261 19.81 -0.77 20.49
C LYS A 261 20.17 0.38 19.55
N GLN A 262 21.33 1.00 19.76
CA GLN A 262 21.81 2.05 18.87
C GLN A 262 22.12 1.47 17.48
N CYS A 263 21.53 2.07 16.46
CA CYS A 263 21.79 1.82 15.05
C CYS A 263 22.61 2.97 14.46
N PHE A 264 23.43 2.62 13.47
CA PHE A 264 24.13 3.57 12.61
C PHE A 264 23.64 3.38 11.18
N GLY A 265 23.68 4.44 10.38
CA GLY A 265 23.23 4.40 9.01
C GLY A 265 22.99 5.78 8.46
N TYR A 266 21.88 5.96 7.74
CA TYR A 266 21.62 7.18 7.00
C TYR A 266 20.18 7.64 7.16
N GLN A 267 19.97 8.96 7.04
CA GLN A 267 18.68 9.56 6.78
C GLN A 267 18.60 9.99 5.32
N ILE A 268 17.52 9.60 4.66
CA ILE A 268 17.12 10.07 3.34
C ILE A 268 16.40 11.41 3.53
N LEU A 269 16.98 12.49 3.00
CA LEU A 269 16.40 13.82 3.02
C LEU A 269 16.03 14.22 1.59
N LEU A 270 14.74 14.44 1.31
CA LEU A 270 14.29 14.92 0.02
C LEU A 270 14.42 16.44 -0.06
N GLU A 271 14.93 16.94 -1.18
CA GLU A 271 14.88 18.36 -1.49
C GLU A 271 13.42 18.81 -1.69
N PRO A 272 13.07 20.05 -1.30
CA PRO A 272 11.72 20.56 -1.50
C PRO A 272 11.28 20.46 -2.97
N GLY A 273 10.19 19.72 -3.21
CA GLY A 273 9.62 19.52 -4.56
C GLY A 273 10.32 18.46 -5.42
N ALA A 274 11.30 17.71 -4.88
CA ALA A 274 11.92 16.61 -5.61
C ALA A 274 10.92 15.47 -5.84
N GLU A 275 10.88 14.96 -7.07
CA GLU A 275 10.27 13.66 -7.36
C GLU A 275 11.22 12.56 -6.88
N TYR A 276 10.75 11.66 -6.03
CA TYR A 276 11.58 10.61 -5.45
C TYR A 276 11.12 9.22 -5.89
N HIS A 277 12.00 8.50 -6.58
CA HIS A 277 11.77 7.11 -6.96
C HIS A 277 12.32 6.16 -5.89
N SER A 278 11.51 5.91 -4.86
CA SER A 278 11.95 5.17 -3.67
C SER A 278 12.42 3.75 -3.95
N LEU A 279 11.75 3.03 -4.86
CA LEU A 279 12.14 1.66 -5.20
C LEU A 279 13.54 1.60 -5.80
N MET A 280 13.84 2.42 -6.82
CA MET A 280 15.16 2.43 -7.47
C MET A 280 16.26 2.74 -6.46
N HIS A 281 16.09 3.79 -5.67
CA HIS A 281 17.08 4.17 -4.65
C HIS A 281 17.27 3.06 -3.61
N THR A 282 16.18 2.45 -3.14
CA THR A 282 16.24 1.33 -2.20
C THR A 282 16.96 0.12 -2.79
N LEU A 283 16.72 -0.23 -4.06
CA LEU A 283 17.45 -1.33 -4.71
C LEU A 283 18.96 -1.08 -4.73
N GLN A 284 19.38 0.13 -5.09
CA GLN A 284 20.79 0.50 -5.09
C GLN A 284 21.40 0.44 -3.68
N LEU A 285 20.67 0.93 -2.66
CA LEU A 285 21.10 0.87 -1.26
C LEU A 285 21.20 -0.57 -0.76
N ILE A 286 20.23 -1.43 -1.05
CA ILE A 286 20.26 -2.86 -0.67
C ILE A 286 21.45 -3.55 -1.33
N HIS A 287 21.68 -3.31 -2.62
CA HIS A 287 22.85 -3.82 -3.34
C HIS A 287 24.17 -3.34 -2.68
N TYR A 288 24.26 -2.04 -2.35
CA TYR A 288 25.40 -1.48 -1.62
C TYR A 288 25.64 -2.15 -0.27
N PHE A 289 24.60 -2.34 0.56
CA PHE A 289 24.76 -3.00 1.86
C PHE A 289 25.11 -4.48 1.73
N ASN A 290 24.57 -5.16 0.71
CA ASN A 290 24.90 -6.55 0.39
C ASN A 290 26.40 -6.72 0.08
N ASP A 291 26.98 -5.79 -0.68
CA ASP A 291 28.40 -5.82 -1.06
C ASP A 291 29.31 -5.35 0.08
N ARG A 292 28.87 -4.33 0.82
CA ARG A 292 29.69 -3.69 1.86
C ARG A 292 29.75 -4.51 3.15
N TYR A 293 28.73 -5.32 3.43
CA TYR A 293 28.59 -6.12 4.65
C TYR A 293 28.22 -7.58 4.33
N PRO A 294 29.04 -8.32 3.55
CA PRO A 294 28.68 -9.65 3.06
C PRO A 294 28.54 -10.70 4.16
N ARG A 295 29.08 -10.45 5.36
CA ARG A 295 28.97 -11.36 6.51
C ARG A 295 27.76 -11.03 7.39
N GLU A 296 27.45 -9.75 7.54
CA GLU A 296 26.44 -9.24 8.47
C GLU A 296 25.09 -9.00 7.80
N PHE A 297 25.03 -8.45 6.59
CA PHE A 297 23.77 -8.16 5.90
C PHE A 297 23.03 -9.46 5.55
N ARG A 298 21.75 -9.50 5.89
CA ARG A 298 20.86 -10.64 5.68
C ARG A 298 19.54 -10.16 5.09
N LYS A 299 19.04 -10.93 4.13
CA LYS A 299 17.69 -10.84 3.60
C LYS A 299 16.88 -11.98 4.22
N GLY A 300 15.65 -11.71 4.65
CA GLY A 300 14.72 -12.74 5.10
C GLY A 300 14.17 -13.54 3.93
N ASP A 301 13.53 -14.68 4.23
CA ASP A 301 13.06 -15.64 3.22
C ASP A 301 12.02 -15.02 2.27
N GLU A 302 11.15 -14.17 2.80
CA GLU A 302 10.09 -13.48 2.05
C GLU A 302 10.60 -12.28 1.22
N PHE A 303 11.88 -11.92 1.28
CA PHE A 303 12.42 -10.75 0.56
C PHE A 303 12.21 -10.87 -0.95
N ARG A 304 12.53 -12.03 -1.51
CA ARG A 304 12.39 -12.27 -2.96
C ARG A 304 10.92 -12.27 -3.38
N ALA A 305 10.04 -12.85 -2.56
CA ALA A 305 8.60 -12.84 -2.82
C ALA A 305 8.02 -11.42 -2.78
N LYS A 306 8.44 -10.61 -1.79
CA LYS A 306 8.00 -9.22 -1.65
C LYS A 306 8.49 -8.33 -2.80
N LEU A 307 9.72 -8.53 -3.28
CA LEU A 307 10.24 -7.88 -4.48
C LEU A 307 9.49 -8.34 -5.74
N GLY A 308 9.23 -9.64 -5.84
CA GLY A 308 8.36 -10.21 -6.87
C GLY A 308 8.91 -10.12 -8.29
N ASP A 309 10.21 -9.87 -8.48
CA ASP A 309 10.81 -9.77 -9.81
C ASP A 309 12.23 -10.36 -9.79
N ASP A 310 12.46 -11.35 -10.64
CA ASP A 310 13.73 -12.07 -10.69
C ASP A 310 14.88 -11.24 -11.24
N ILE A 311 14.62 -10.31 -12.17
CA ILE A 311 15.66 -9.42 -12.72
C ILE A 311 16.11 -8.42 -11.66
N LEU A 312 15.16 -7.86 -10.90
CA LEU A 312 15.49 -6.99 -9.77
C LEU A 312 16.22 -7.75 -8.66
N TYR A 313 15.83 -9.00 -8.38
CA TYR A 313 16.53 -9.83 -7.42
C TYR A 313 17.95 -10.16 -7.89
N ASP A 314 18.12 -10.50 -9.17
CA ASP A 314 19.41 -10.80 -9.77
C ASP A 314 20.36 -9.59 -9.76
N TYR A 315 19.84 -8.36 -9.87
CA TYR A 315 20.62 -7.13 -9.63
C TYR A 315 21.17 -7.08 -8.18
N ILE A 316 20.33 -7.35 -7.18
CA ILE A 316 20.74 -7.34 -5.77
C ILE A 316 21.86 -8.36 -5.49
N VAL A 317 21.88 -9.49 -6.20
CA VAL A 317 22.88 -10.55 -6.02
C VAL A 317 24.01 -10.53 -7.07
N ASN A 318 24.27 -9.38 -7.70
CA ASN A 318 25.38 -9.15 -8.63
C ASN A 318 25.37 -9.99 -9.91
N LYS A 319 24.19 -10.42 -10.38
CA LYS A 319 24.05 -11.17 -11.65
C LYS A 319 23.63 -10.29 -12.82
N VAL A 320 23.05 -9.12 -12.54
CA VAL A 320 22.57 -8.15 -13.54
C VAL A 320 23.14 -6.77 -13.20
N SER A 321 23.48 -5.97 -14.21
CA SER A 321 24.00 -4.61 -14.01
C SER A 321 22.90 -3.64 -13.58
N TRP A 322 23.26 -2.53 -12.94
CA TRP A 322 22.28 -1.47 -12.64
C TRP A 322 21.63 -0.89 -13.91
N ALA A 323 22.38 -0.78 -15.00
CA ALA A 323 21.86 -0.26 -16.26
C ALA A 323 20.72 -1.13 -16.80
N ASP A 324 20.94 -2.45 -16.83
CA ASP A 324 19.95 -3.42 -17.29
C ASP A 324 18.72 -3.47 -16.36
N ALA A 325 18.94 -3.46 -15.03
CA ALA A 325 17.86 -3.45 -14.06
C ALA A 325 17.01 -2.17 -14.17
N ARG A 326 17.65 -1.00 -14.32
CA ARG A 326 16.98 0.28 -14.49
C ARG A 326 16.16 0.32 -15.78
N ASP A 327 16.71 -0.20 -16.88
CA ASP A 327 16.00 -0.23 -18.16
C ASP A 327 14.82 -1.23 -18.13
N HIS A 328 14.97 -2.36 -17.44
CA HIS A 328 13.86 -3.28 -17.14
C HIS A 328 12.74 -2.57 -16.37
N ILE A 329 13.07 -1.87 -15.28
CA ILE A 329 12.08 -1.10 -14.48
C ILE A 329 11.33 -0.11 -15.39
N LYS A 330 12.03 0.69 -16.19
CA LYS A 330 11.41 1.68 -17.08
C LYS A 330 10.42 1.05 -18.07
N VAL A 331 10.74 -0.14 -18.58
CA VAL A 331 9.87 -0.88 -19.51
C VAL A 331 8.63 -1.39 -18.79
N GLU A 332 8.78 -1.99 -17.61
CA GLU A 332 7.68 -2.53 -16.82
C GLU A 332 6.74 -1.44 -16.29
N GLU A 333 7.27 -0.30 -15.87
CA GLU A 333 6.45 0.86 -15.49
C GLU A 333 5.59 1.35 -16.65
N GLN A 334 6.15 1.41 -17.86
CA GLN A 334 5.37 1.78 -19.05
C GLN A 334 4.29 0.73 -19.37
N LYS A 335 4.59 -0.56 -19.21
CA LYS A 335 3.58 -1.62 -19.37
C LYS A 335 2.45 -1.46 -18.35
N TRP A 336 2.79 -1.20 -17.08
CA TRP A 336 1.82 -0.96 -16.02
C TRP A 336 0.98 0.29 -16.29
N ILE A 337 1.59 1.42 -16.68
CA ILE A 337 0.86 2.66 -17.00
C ILE A 337 -0.14 2.42 -18.14
N ARG A 338 0.25 1.68 -19.20
CA ARG A 338 -0.67 1.34 -20.30
C ARG A 338 -1.82 0.45 -19.85
N LYS A 339 -1.56 -0.48 -18.92
CA LYS A 339 -2.58 -1.37 -18.34
C LYS A 339 -3.55 -0.59 -17.45
N SER A 340 -3.02 0.15 -16.48
CA SER A 340 -3.78 0.87 -15.45
C SER A 340 -4.71 1.96 -16.01
N LYS A 341 -4.32 2.62 -17.11
CA LYS A 341 -5.15 3.61 -17.82
C LYS A 341 -6.55 3.13 -18.22
N LYS A 342 -6.78 1.82 -18.33
CA LYS A 342 -8.11 1.27 -18.65
C LYS A 342 -9.08 1.31 -17.48
N TYR A 343 -8.57 1.53 -16.28
CA TYR A 343 -9.30 1.37 -15.02
C TYR A 343 -9.40 2.66 -14.21
N ILE A 344 -8.81 3.76 -14.69
CA ILE A 344 -8.86 5.05 -14.03
C ILE A 344 -10.30 5.57 -13.96
N LEU A 345 -10.64 6.18 -12.83
CA LEU A 345 -11.98 6.73 -12.56
C LEU A 345 -11.96 8.25 -12.38
N TYR A 346 -10.76 8.84 -12.35
CA TYR A 346 -10.52 10.25 -12.16
C TYR A 346 -9.62 10.79 -13.30
N ASP A 347 -9.59 12.10 -13.46
CA ASP A 347 -8.94 12.76 -14.61
C ASP A 347 -7.40 12.56 -14.64
N ASP A 348 -6.77 12.39 -13.48
CA ASP A 348 -5.33 12.24 -13.38
C ASP A 348 -4.85 10.83 -13.74
N SER A 349 -3.92 10.75 -14.68
CA SER A 349 -3.33 9.48 -15.13
C SER A 349 -2.08 9.09 -14.33
N PRO A 350 -1.87 7.77 -14.09
CA PRO A 350 -0.60 7.26 -13.59
C PRO A 350 0.58 7.64 -14.50
N TYR A 351 1.71 8.01 -13.90
CA TYR A 351 2.92 8.41 -14.60
C TYR A 351 4.18 7.87 -13.91
N ARG A 352 5.29 7.79 -14.64
CA ARG A 352 6.60 7.45 -14.08
C ARG A 352 7.45 8.71 -13.91
N ILE A 353 8.32 8.70 -12.91
CA ILE A 353 9.39 9.69 -12.77
C ILE A 353 10.35 9.52 -13.97
N LYS A 354 10.83 10.64 -14.52
CA LYS A 354 11.50 10.64 -15.83
C LYS A 354 12.89 10.01 -15.83
#